data_AF-A0A538F4Y9-F1
#
_entry.id   AF-A0A538F4Y9-F1
#
_cell.length_a   1.000
_cell.length_b   1.000
_cell.length_c   1.000
_cell.angle_alpha   90.00
_cell.angle_beta   90.00
_cell.angle_gamma   90.00
#
_symmetry.space_group_name_H-M   'P 1'
#
loop_
_entity.id
_entity.type
_entity.pdbx_description
1 polymer ?
#
loop_
_entity_poly.entity_id
_entity_poly.type
_entity_poly.pdbx_seq_one_letter_code
_entity_poly.pdbx_strand_id
1 'polypeptide(L)'
;MSGVPIPSGAAPDPAGDGHLVVMNSSSGCEYDFWQAQKHSDGSWSASWGNATLATDTGIYAGGLAARAAGFANGLGLIRPEELAAGTIPHALSFAYPYTKSGGPVAPATASDGSSNAAGATPEGARIQLDPNLNLDSLGLNAWQKTIARALQTYGMFLADGGGTASLYAQNPQSTTVGYPWGDADYPQLPTSLLSHMRVLTLPAQAPWHGFLVPTPCAVLS
;
A
#
# COMPACT_ATOMS: atom_id res chain seq x y z
N MET A 1 -14.90 7.37 14.60
CA MET A 1 -15.09 7.30 13.13
C MET A 1 -16.54 7.60 12.74
N SER A 2 -17.08 8.73 13.19
CA SER A 2 -18.51 9.07 12.95
C SER A 2 -18.75 9.42 11.48
N GLY A 3 -19.90 9.03 10.92
CA GLY A 3 -20.30 9.37 9.54
C GLY A 3 -19.63 8.53 8.43
N VAL A 4 -18.74 7.61 8.77
CA VAL A 4 -18.12 6.68 7.80
C VAL A 4 -19.05 5.48 7.61
N PRO A 5 -19.42 5.10 6.37
CA PRO A 5 -20.33 3.99 6.11
C PRO A 5 -19.62 2.63 6.22
N ILE A 6 -19.14 2.29 7.41
CA ILE A 6 -18.42 1.03 7.66
C ILE A 6 -19.41 -0.14 7.57
N PRO A 7 -19.22 -1.12 6.66
CA PRO A 7 -20.10 -2.29 6.58
C PRO A 7 -20.12 -3.09 7.87
N SER A 8 -21.27 -3.65 8.24
CA SER A 8 -21.41 -4.44 9.49
C SER A 8 -20.49 -5.65 9.55
N GLY A 9 -20.15 -6.25 8.41
CA GLY A 9 -19.21 -7.37 8.28
C GLY A 9 -17.74 -6.96 8.22
N ALA A 10 -17.42 -5.67 8.21
CA ALA A 10 -16.04 -5.21 8.16
C ALA A 10 -15.28 -5.60 9.44
N ALA A 11 -14.00 -5.92 9.25
CA ALA A 11 -13.00 -6.14 10.27
C ALA A 11 -11.71 -5.43 9.83
N PRO A 12 -10.94 -4.85 10.76
CA PRO A 12 -9.60 -4.35 10.45
C PRO A 12 -8.67 -5.52 10.13
N ASP A 13 -7.54 -5.24 9.47
CA ASP A 13 -6.47 -6.23 9.35
C ASP A 13 -6.08 -6.76 10.75
N PRO A 14 -6.00 -8.09 10.94
CA PRO A 14 -5.72 -8.65 12.26
C PRO A 14 -4.27 -8.44 12.73
N ALA A 15 -3.37 -7.98 11.86
CA ALA A 15 -2.00 -7.63 12.22
C ALA A 15 -1.93 -6.28 12.96
N GLY A 16 -0.75 -5.97 13.50
CA GLY A 16 -0.57 -4.85 14.46
C GLY A 16 -0.96 -3.46 13.95
N ASP A 17 -0.83 -3.18 12.64
CA ASP A 17 -1.23 -1.87 12.08
C ASP A 17 -2.73 -1.70 11.96
N GLY A 18 -3.52 -2.78 12.03
CA GLY A 18 -4.98 -2.70 12.08
C GLY A 18 -5.58 -1.87 10.95
N HIS A 19 -4.97 -1.91 9.75
CA HIS A 19 -5.43 -1.09 8.64
C HIS A 19 -6.85 -1.46 8.25
N LEU A 20 -7.65 -0.43 7.94
CA LEU A 20 -8.98 -0.58 7.38
C LEU A 20 -9.15 0.43 6.25
N VAL A 21 -9.70 -0.04 5.14
CA VAL A 21 -10.13 0.78 4.01
C VAL A 21 -11.63 0.64 3.85
N VAL A 22 -12.34 1.76 3.77
CA VAL A 22 -13.77 1.77 3.47
C VAL A 22 -13.99 2.52 2.16
N MET A 23 -14.41 1.79 1.14
CA MET A 23 -14.79 2.36 -0.15
C MET A 23 -16.29 2.65 -0.16
N ASN A 24 -16.67 3.93 -0.20
CA ASN A 24 -18.06 4.35 -0.37
C ASN A 24 -18.36 4.62 -1.84
N SER A 25 -19.03 3.67 -2.51
CA SER A 25 -19.41 3.79 -3.91
C SER A 25 -20.43 4.91 -4.19
N SER A 26 -21.23 5.31 -3.19
CA SER A 26 -22.24 6.36 -3.37
C SER A 26 -21.65 7.77 -3.41
N SER A 27 -20.59 8.02 -2.61
CA SER A 27 -19.90 9.31 -2.58
C SER A 27 -18.59 9.32 -3.36
N GLY A 28 -18.09 8.15 -3.76
CA GLY A 28 -16.78 8.00 -4.38
C GLY A 28 -15.61 8.18 -3.39
N CYS A 29 -15.86 8.07 -2.09
CA CYS A 29 -14.85 8.31 -1.05
C CYS A 29 -14.13 7.02 -0.64
N GLU A 30 -12.82 7.13 -0.46
CA GLU A 30 -11.97 6.15 0.22
C GLU A 30 -11.63 6.71 1.61
N TYR A 31 -11.94 5.95 2.66
CA TYR A 31 -11.58 6.26 4.03
C TYR A 31 -10.50 5.29 4.51
N ASP A 32 -9.38 5.84 4.93
CA ASP A 32 -8.19 5.10 5.35
C ASP A 32 -8.00 5.23 6.85
N PHE A 33 -7.74 4.11 7.53
CA PHE A 33 -7.51 4.09 8.97
C PHE A 33 -6.25 3.32 9.34
N TRP A 34 -5.62 3.74 10.44
CA TRP A 34 -4.53 3.04 11.11
C TRP A 34 -4.96 2.70 12.54
N GLN A 35 -4.65 1.47 12.96
CA GLN A 35 -5.08 0.83 14.20
C GLN A 35 -6.60 0.92 14.40
N ALA A 36 -7.37 0.62 13.35
CA ALA A 36 -8.81 0.55 13.45
C ALA A 36 -9.22 -0.61 14.38
N GLN A 37 -10.19 -0.35 15.25
CA GLN A 37 -10.71 -1.31 16.22
C GLN A 37 -12.23 -1.30 16.20
N LYS A 38 -12.80 -2.50 16.16
CA LYS A 38 -14.24 -2.73 16.33
C LYS A 38 -14.50 -3.16 17.77
N HIS A 39 -15.33 -2.43 18.49
CA HIS A 39 -15.68 -2.71 19.86
C HIS A 39 -16.88 -3.67 19.96
N SER A 40 -17.05 -4.30 21.12
CA SER A 40 -18.13 -5.28 21.37
C SER A 40 -19.54 -4.68 21.30
N ASP A 41 -19.67 -3.37 21.52
CA ASP A 41 -20.91 -2.62 21.37
C ASP A 41 -21.21 -2.19 19.92
N GLY A 42 -20.35 -2.57 18.96
CA GLY A 42 -20.46 -2.24 17.55
C GLY A 42 -19.86 -0.88 17.16
N SER A 43 -19.34 -0.11 18.12
CA SER A 43 -18.64 1.15 17.84
C SER A 43 -17.24 0.93 17.27
N TRP A 44 -16.68 1.97 16.65
CA TRP A 44 -15.38 1.94 15.99
C TRP A 44 -14.46 3.08 16.45
N SER A 45 -13.19 2.74 16.68
CA SER A 45 -12.10 3.69 16.92
C SER A 45 -10.92 3.42 15.99
N ALA A 46 -10.04 4.40 15.85
CA ALA A 46 -8.77 4.30 15.12
C ALA A 46 -7.79 5.30 15.73
N SER A 47 -6.49 4.98 15.71
CA SER A 47 -5.44 5.91 16.15
C SER A 47 -5.22 7.04 15.15
N TRP A 48 -5.46 6.77 13.87
CA TRP A 48 -5.46 7.77 12.81
C TRP A 48 -6.46 7.44 11.70
N GLY A 49 -6.90 8.46 10.98
CA GLY A 49 -7.62 8.26 9.73
C GLY A 49 -7.67 9.51 8.87
N ASN A 50 -7.82 9.31 7.57
CA ASN A 50 -8.00 10.36 6.58
C ASN A 50 -8.92 9.86 5.46
N ALA A 51 -9.37 10.75 4.59
CA ALA A 51 -10.22 10.36 3.46
C ALA A 51 -9.93 11.17 2.22
N THR A 52 -10.02 10.51 1.08
CA THR A 52 -9.82 11.10 -0.24
C THR A 52 -10.89 10.59 -1.22
N LEU A 53 -10.95 11.20 -2.40
CA LEU A 53 -11.75 10.66 -3.49
C LEU A 53 -11.02 9.45 -4.07
N ALA A 54 -11.73 8.34 -4.26
CA ALA A 54 -11.21 7.13 -4.91
C ALA A 54 -10.81 7.36 -6.39
N THR A 55 -11.20 8.51 -6.97
CA THR A 55 -10.81 8.94 -8.32
C THR A 55 -9.60 9.86 -8.34
N ASP A 56 -9.11 10.28 -7.17
CA ASP A 56 -7.87 11.04 -7.06
C ASP A 56 -6.65 10.12 -7.22
N THR A 57 -5.47 10.71 -7.19
CA THR A 57 -4.17 10.02 -7.32
C THR A 57 -3.87 9.05 -6.16
N GLY A 58 -4.63 9.11 -5.07
CA GLY A 58 -4.37 8.36 -3.84
C GLY A 58 -3.15 8.87 -3.06
N ILE A 59 -2.64 10.06 -3.38
CA ILE A 59 -1.52 10.70 -2.69
C ILE A 59 -2.05 11.89 -1.88
N TYR A 60 -1.94 11.82 -0.56
CA TYR A 60 -2.35 12.91 0.32
C TYR A 60 -1.31 14.02 0.29
N ALA A 61 -1.65 15.20 -0.24
CA ALA A 61 -0.67 16.26 -0.50
C ALA A 61 0.08 16.78 0.76
N GLY A 62 -0.57 16.78 1.92
CA GLY A 62 0.05 17.16 3.20
C GLY A 62 0.67 16.01 3.97
N GLY A 63 0.79 14.83 3.35
CA GLY A 63 1.00 13.60 4.09
C GLY A 63 -0.23 13.30 4.95
N LEU A 64 0.01 12.87 6.20
CA LEU A 64 -1.06 12.60 7.17
C LEU A 64 -2.08 11.56 6.66
N ALA A 65 -1.62 10.63 5.81
CA ALA A 65 -2.37 9.44 5.47
C ALA A 65 -2.29 8.42 6.60
N ALA A 66 -3.09 7.35 6.52
CA ALA A 66 -2.93 6.22 7.42
C ALA A 66 -1.65 5.40 7.14
N ARG A 67 -1.04 5.57 5.96
CA ARG A 67 0.24 4.95 5.57
C ARG A 67 1.37 5.98 5.57
N ALA A 68 2.55 5.60 6.05
CA ALA A 68 3.64 6.53 6.35
C ALA A 68 4.10 7.39 5.15
N ALA A 69 4.15 6.84 3.93
CA ALA A 69 4.53 7.59 2.72
C ALA A 69 3.54 8.70 2.29
N GLY A 70 2.36 8.79 2.93
CA GLY A 70 1.28 9.70 2.51
C GLY A 70 0.42 9.14 1.38
N PHE A 71 0.43 7.83 1.15
CA PHE A 71 -0.43 7.15 0.20
C PHE A 71 -1.73 6.66 0.86
N ALA A 72 -2.81 6.62 0.10
CA ALA A 72 -4.03 5.91 0.48
C ALA A 72 -3.76 4.43 0.68
N ASN A 73 -4.47 3.81 1.63
CA ASN A 73 -4.20 2.42 1.97
C ASN A 73 -4.60 1.50 0.80
N GLY A 74 -5.62 1.86 0.01
CA GLY A 74 -6.02 1.15 -1.20
C GLY A 74 -5.02 1.29 -2.36
N LEU A 75 -4.12 2.29 -2.33
CA LEU A 75 -3.18 2.54 -3.42
C LEU A 75 -2.11 1.45 -3.47
N GLY A 76 -2.02 0.78 -4.62
CA GLY A 76 -1.02 -0.23 -4.93
C GLY A 76 -1.24 -1.59 -4.28
N LEU A 77 -2.44 -1.88 -3.76
CA LEU A 77 -2.81 -3.22 -3.30
C LEU A 77 -2.96 -4.19 -4.47
N ILE A 78 -2.37 -5.38 -4.35
CA ILE A 78 -2.69 -6.52 -5.23
C ILE A 78 -4.12 -6.99 -4.92
N ARG A 79 -4.96 -7.17 -5.94
CA ARG A 79 -6.33 -7.68 -5.78
C ARG A 79 -6.48 -9.08 -6.35
N PRO A 80 -7.33 -9.94 -5.77
CA PRO A 80 -7.50 -11.31 -6.26
C PRO A 80 -8.11 -11.35 -7.68
N GLU A 81 -8.95 -10.38 -8.04
CA GLU A 81 -9.51 -10.24 -9.39
C GLU A 81 -8.42 -10.04 -10.45
N GLU A 82 -7.35 -9.32 -10.11
CA GLU A 82 -6.22 -9.05 -11.01
C GLU A 82 -5.38 -10.31 -11.23
N LEU A 83 -5.21 -11.10 -10.17
CA LEU A 83 -4.52 -12.38 -10.26
C LEU A 83 -5.33 -13.38 -11.08
N ALA A 84 -6.65 -13.41 -10.91
CA ALA A 84 -7.56 -14.23 -11.70
C ALA A 84 -7.56 -13.80 -13.18
N ALA A 85 -7.50 -12.49 -13.46
CA ALA A 85 -7.39 -11.93 -14.80
C ALA A 85 -5.99 -12.11 -15.42
N GLY A 86 -4.98 -12.44 -14.62
CA GLY A 86 -3.59 -12.60 -15.07
C GLY A 86 -2.88 -11.27 -15.36
N THR A 87 -3.41 -10.14 -14.90
CA THR A 87 -2.85 -8.80 -15.12
C THR A 87 -3.12 -7.87 -13.94
N ILE A 88 -2.10 -7.15 -13.50
CA ILE A 88 -2.21 -6.06 -12.51
C ILE A 88 -1.79 -4.77 -13.24
N PRO A 89 -2.73 -3.88 -13.58
CA PRO A 89 -2.46 -2.72 -14.45
C PRO A 89 -1.98 -1.48 -13.68
N HIS A 90 -1.26 -1.65 -12.57
CA HIS A 90 -0.77 -0.55 -11.75
C HIS A 90 0.55 -0.87 -11.05
N ALA A 91 1.20 0.17 -10.50
CA ALA A 91 2.36 -0.01 -9.62
C ALA A 91 1.92 -0.52 -8.26
N LEU A 92 2.76 -1.35 -7.63
CA LEU A 92 2.46 -1.94 -6.33
C LEU A 92 2.98 -1.04 -5.20
N SER A 93 2.41 -1.20 -4.00
CA SER A 93 2.97 -0.65 -2.77
C SER A 93 3.75 -1.74 -2.04
N PHE A 94 4.84 -1.37 -1.38
CA PHE A 94 5.60 -2.30 -0.54
C PHE A 94 6.12 -1.63 0.74
N ALA A 95 6.34 -2.45 1.77
CA ALA A 95 6.99 -2.07 3.02
C ALA A 95 8.47 -2.52 3.03
N TYR A 96 9.33 -1.84 3.78
CA TYR A 96 10.75 -2.17 3.87
C TYR A 96 11.34 -1.92 5.27
N PRO A 97 12.26 -2.77 5.79
CA PRO A 97 12.84 -2.60 7.13
C PRO A 97 13.87 -1.49 7.26
N TYR A 98 14.44 -0.99 6.17
CA TYR A 98 15.46 0.06 6.22
C TYR A 98 14.97 1.32 5.49
N THR A 99 13.87 1.88 5.97
CA THR A 99 13.34 3.16 5.47
C THR A 99 14.27 4.31 5.85
N LYS A 100 14.73 5.06 4.85
CA LYS A 100 15.80 6.06 4.96
C LYS A 100 15.34 7.30 5.71
N SER A 101 16.21 7.82 6.59
CA SER A 101 16.03 9.14 7.20
C SER A 101 16.14 10.28 6.18
N GLY A 102 15.64 11.47 6.53
CA GLY A 102 15.81 12.68 5.72
C GLY A 102 14.58 13.08 4.88
N GLY A 103 13.47 12.36 5.00
CA GLY A 103 12.18 12.69 4.38
C GLY A 103 11.88 11.93 3.09
N PRO A 104 10.68 12.10 2.51
CA PRO A 104 10.26 11.37 1.33
C PRO A 104 10.95 11.85 0.04
N VAL A 105 10.85 11.01 -0.99
CA VAL A 105 11.01 11.41 -2.39
C VAL A 105 9.66 11.35 -3.10
N ALA A 106 9.40 12.24 -4.06
CA ALA A 106 8.16 12.20 -4.83
C ALA A 106 7.98 10.83 -5.52
N PRO A 107 6.75 10.27 -5.54
CA PRO A 107 5.49 10.94 -5.22
C PRO A 107 5.09 10.89 -3.74
N ALA A 108 5.86 10.26 -2.85
CA ALA A 108 5.56 10.30 -1.42
C ALA A 108 5.61 11.75 -0.89
N THR A 109 4.74 12.04 0.05
CA THR A 109 4.55 13.37 0.63
C THR A 109 4.86 13.40 2.12
N ALA A 110 4.94 12.24 2.77
CA ALA A 110 5.39 12.07 4.15
C ALA A 110 6.40 10.93 4.24
N SER A 111 7.14 10.91 5.35
CA SER A 111 7.99 9.77 5.68
C SER A 111 8.19 9.64 7.19
N ASP A 112 8.25 8.41 7.67
CA ASP A 112 8.63 8.06 9.05
C ASP A 112 10.03 7.44 9.16
N GLY A 113 10.75 7.39 8.04
CA GLY A 113 12.05 6.78 7.92
C GLY A 113 13.09 7.32 8.91
N SER A 114 13.82 6.39 9.52
CA SER A 114 14.84 6.70 10.54
C SER A 114 16.20 6.04 10.29
N SER A 115 16.30 5.19 9.27
CA SER A 115 17.53 4.44 8.98
C SER A 115 18.59 5.30 8.29
N ASN A 116 19.81 5.25 8.80
CA ASN A 116 21.00 5.82 8.18
C ASN A 116 21.88 4.76 7.48
N ALA A 117 21.37 3.53 7.31
CA ALA A 117 22.11 2.47 6.67
C ALA A 117 22.44 2.83 5.20
N ALA A 118 23.58 2.36 4.69
CA ALA A 118 24.00 2.64 3.31
C ALA A 118 23.00 2.15 2.26
N GLY A 119 22.28 1.05 2.54
CA GLY A 119 21.22 0.51 1.69
C GLY A 119 19.81 1.00 2.02
N ALA A 120 19.67 2.00 2.90
CA ALA A 120 18.36 2.51 3.26
C ALA A 120 17.69 3.22 2.07
N THR A 121 16.40 2.95 1.89
CA THR A 121 15.60 3.45 0.76
C THR A 121 14.57 4.46 1.27
N PRO A 122 14.45 5.66 0.68
CA PRO A 122 13.46 6.63 1.13
C PRO A 122 12.05 6.23 0.66
N GLU A 123 11.04 6.56 1.45
CA GLU A 123 9.64 6.40 1.02
C GLU A 123 9.36 7.22 -0.23
N GLY A 124 8.52 6.65 -1.09
CA GLY A 124 8.27 7.11 -2.46
C GLY A 124 9.30 6.64 -3.48
N ALA A 125 10.38 5.97 -3.07
CA ALA A 125 11.30 5.38 -4.03
C ALA A 125 10.61 4.32 -4.88
N ARG A 126 10.78 4.43 -6.20
CA ARG A 126 10.26 3.46 -7.16
C ARG A 126 11.33 2.41 -7.48
N ILE A 127 11.02 1.16 -7.18
CA ILE A 127 11.84 -0.01 -7.51
C ILE A 127 11.13 -0.77 -8.63
N GLN A 128 11.88 -1.26 -9.60
CA GLN A 128 11.35 -1.99 -10.74
C GLN A 128 12.11 -3.30 -10.93
N LEU A 129 11.41 -4.37 -11.26
CA LEU A 129 12.06 -5.59 -11.75
C LEU A 129 12.61 -5.30 -13.14
N ASP A 130 13.82 -5.81 -13.46
CA ASP A 130 14.42 -5.61 -14.78
C ASP A 130 13.42 -5.98 -15.90
N PRO A 131 13.02 -5.01 -16.76
CA PRO A 131 12.04 -5.27 -17.81
C PRO A 131 12.52 -6.26 -18.86
N ASN A 132 13.83 -6.54 -18.94
CA ASN A 132 14.40 -7.52 -19.86
C ASN A 132 14.58 -8.91 -19.24
N LEU A 133 14.30 -9.08 -17.94
CA LEU A 133 14.38 -10.38 -17.29
C LEU A 133 13.39 -11.36 -17.93
N ASN A 134 13.90 -12.50 -18.37
CA ASN A 134 13.04 -13.56 -18.89
C ASN A 134 12.31 -14.27 -17.74
N LEU A 135 11.03 -13.96 -17.56
CA LEU A 135 10.21 -14.59 -16.51
C LEU A 135 9.91 -16.07 -16.79
N ASP A 136 9.99 -16.53 -18.05
CA ASP A 136 9.73 -17.92 -18.40
C ASP A 136 10.84 -18.86 -17.92
N SER A 137 12.06 -18.36 -17.73
CA SER A 137 13.19 -19.16 -17.23
C SER A 137 13.22 -19.34 -15.71
N LEU A 138 12.29 -18.71 -14.98
CA LEU A 138 12.33 -18.64 -13.50
C LEU A 138 11.41 -19.65 -12.81
N GLY A 139 10.67 -20.47 -13.57
CA GLY A 139 9.77 -21.48 -12.99
C GLY A 139 8.59 -20.90 -12.20
N LEU A 140 8.20 -19.66 -12.48
CA LEU A 140 7.10 -18.98 -11.80
C LEU A 140 5.76 -19.64 -12.13
N ASN A 141 4.93 -19.84 -11.11
CA ASN A 141 3.52 -20.18 -11.32
C ASN A 141 2.75 -18.97 -11.88
N ALA A 142 1.47 -19.18 -12.24
CA ALA A 142 0.66 -18.16 -12.93
C ALA A 142 0.57 -16.84 -12.16
N TRP A 143 0.25 -16.88 -10.86
CA TRP A 143 0.08 -15.67 -10.05
C TRP A 143 1.40 -14.96 -9.78
N GLN A 144 2.49 -15.71 -9.54
CA GLN A 144 3.84 -15.15 -9.38
C GLN A 144 4.26 -14.40 -10.63
N LYS A 145 3.97 -14.97 -11.80
CA LYS A 145 4.27 -14.36 -13.09
C LYS A 145 3.45 -13.10 -13.35
N THR A 146 2.20 -13.07 -12.93
CA THR A 146 1.35 -11.87 -12.98
C THR A 146 1.95 -10.74 -12.15
N ILE A 147 2.35 -11.01 -10.90
CA ILE A 147 3.01 -10.01 -10.04
C ILE A 147 4.37 -9.59 -10.61
N ALA A 148 5.19 -10.54 -11.08
CA ALA A 148 6.48 -10.21 -11.69
C ALA A 148 6.34 -9.33 -12.93
N ARG A 149 5.34 -9.56 -13.78
CA ARG A 149 5.02 -8.69 -14.92
C ARG A 149 4.60 -7.28 -14.49
N ALA A 150 3.84 -7.15 -13.41
CA ALA A 150 3.48 -5.87 -12.84
C ALA A 150 4.73 -5.13 -12.33
N LEU A 151 5.64 -5.83 -11.66
CA LEU A 151 6.92 -5.28 -11.20
C LEU A 151 7.85 -4.89 -12.36
N GLN A 152 7.81 -5.58 -13.50
CA GLN A 152 8.54 -5.18 -14.71
C GLN A 152 7.94 -3.93 -15.36
N THR A 153 6.61 -3.87 -15.46
CA THR A 153 5.92 -2.82 -16.22
C THR A 153 5.79 -1.54 -15.40
N TYR A 154 5.30 -1.66 -14.17
CA TYR A 154 4.93 -0.56 -13.29
C TYR A 154 5.87 -0.42 -12.09
N GLY A 155 6.54 -1.48 -11.68
CA GLY A 155 7.37 -1.47 -10.47
C GLY A 155 6.53 -1.33 -9.20
N MET A 156 7.19 -0.94 -8.12
CA MET A 156 6.61 -0.78 -6.80
C MET A 156 7.18 0.45 -6.09
N PHE A 157 6.39 1.08 -5.24
CA PHE A 157 6.77 2.25 -4.45
C PHE A 157 6.91 1.88 -2.97
N LEU A 158 7.98 2.36 -2.35
CA LEU A 158 8.16 2.21 -0.91
C LEU A 158 7.12 3.08 -0.22
N ALA A 159 6.15 2.43 0.42
CA ALA A 159 4.95 3.08 0.93
C ALA A 159 4.93 3.13 2.47
N ASP A 160 5.72 2.28 3.13
CA ASP A 160 5.78 2.22 4.60
C ASP A 160 7.07 1.55 5.11
N GLY A 161 7.36 1.76 6.39
CA GLY A 161 8.28 0.91 7.16
C GLY A 161 7.65 -0.44 7.49
N GLY A 162 8.45 -1.51 7.56
CA GLY A 162 7.93 -2.83 7.96
C GLY A 162 9.01 -3.81 8.38
N GLY A 163 8.65 -4.89 9.07
CA GLY A 163 9.62 -5.88 9.55
C GLY A 163 10.36 -6.64 8.43
N THR A 164 9.78 -6.68 7.23
CA THR A 164 10.33 -7.36 6.05
C THR A 164 10.02 -6.57 4.77
N ALA A 165 10.69 -6.92 3.68
CA ALA A 165 10.30 -6.44 2.36
C ALA A 165 9.01 -7.16 1.91
N SER A 166 7.87 -6.45 1.93
CA SER A 166 6.56 -7.06 1.72
C SER A 166 5.71 -6.25 0.75
N LEU A 167 5.09 -6.92 -0.23
CA LEU A 167 4.06 -6.30 -1.08
C LEU A 167 2.73 -6.26 -0.31
N TYR A 168 1.91 -5.25 -0.58
CA TYR A 168 0.56 -5.18 -0.03
C TYR A 168 -0.47 -5.83 -0.95
N ALA A 169 -1.39 -6.58 -0.35
CA ALA A 169 -2.52 -7.20 -1.03
C ALA A 169 -3.82 -6.89 -0.26
N GLN A 170 -4.94 -6.87 -0.97
CA GLN A 170 -6.25 -6.76 -0.35
C GLN A 170 -6.48 -7.95 0.58
N ASN A 171 -6.88 -7.69 1.82
CA ASN A 171 -7.12 -8.77 2.78
C ASN A 171 -8.29 -9.68 2.32
N PRO A 172 -8.13 -11.02 2.28
CA PRO A 172 -9.18 -11.96 1.88
C PRO A 172 -10.51 -11.76 2.65
N GLN A 173 -10.45 -11.27 3.89
CA GLN A 173 -11.64 -10.96 4.69
C GLN A 173 -12.57 -9.91 4.05
N SER A 174 -12.07 -9.12 3.09
CA SER A 174 -12.78 -8.02 2.45
C SER A 174 -13.32 -8.33 1.05
N THR A 175 -13.13 -9.56 0.55
CA THR A 175 -13.51 -9.95 -0.82
C THR A 175 -14.06 -11.37 -0.85
N THR A 176 -14.94 -11.64 -1.83
CA THR A 176 -15.46 -13.00 -2.10
C THR A 176 -14.65 -13.71 -3.18
N VAL A 177 -13.71 -13.03 -3.83
CA VAL A 177 -12.87 -13.63 -4.87
C VAL A 177 -11.66 -14.25 -4.18
N GLY A 178 -11.53 -15.57 -4.30
CA GLY A 178 -10.46 -16.32 -3.65
C GLY A 178 -9.08 -16.03 -4.25
N TYR A 179 -8.08 -15.88 -3.39
CA TYR A 179 -6.69 -15.84 -3.84
C TYR A 179 -6.23 -17.22 -4.32
N PRO A 180 -5.29 -17.29 -5.29
CA PRO A 180 -4.71 -18.56 -5.75
C PRO A 180 -4.02 -19.39 -4.65
N TRP A 181 -3.69 -18.76 -3.52
CA TRP A 181 -3.05 -19.37 -2.35
C TRP A 181 -3.99 -19.53 -1.14
N GLY A 182 -5.28 -19.20 -1.28
CA GLY A 182 -6.26 -19.27 -0.18
C GLY A 182 -6.19 -18.10 0.80
N ASP A 183 -6.80 -18.27 1.98
CA ASP A 183 -7.19 -17.17 2.87
C ASP A 183 -6.29 -16.96 4.09
N ALA A 184 -5.33 -17.86 4.36
CA ALA A 184 -4.66 -17.92 5.65
C ALA A 184 -3.18 -17.49 5.67
N ASP A 185 -2.47 -17.55 4.52
CA ASP A 185 -1.03 -17.24 4.48
C ASP A 185 -0.65 -16.54 3.16
N TYR A 186 -0.02 -15.36 3.26
CA TYR A 186 0.54 -14.67 2.09
C TYR A 186 1.84 -15.36 1.65
N PRO A 187 1.89 -15.89 0.41
CA PRO A 187 3.07 -16.58 -0.08
C PRO A 187 4.19 -15.59 -0.41
N GLN A 188 5.42 -16.10 -0.36
CA GLN A 188 6.59 -15.34 -0.78
C GLN A 188 6.77 -15.43 -2.29
N LEU A 189 7.20 -14.33 -2.91
CA LEU A 189 7.81 -14.37 -4.23
C LEU A 189 9.20 -15.01 -4.14
N PRO A 190 9.69 -15.65 -5.22
CA PRO A 190 11.05 -16.17 -5.24
C PRO A 190 12.08 -15.06 -4.95
N THR A 191 12.95 -15.30 -3.98
CA THR A 191 13.99 -14.33 -3.58
C THR A 191 14.99 -14.03 -4.70
N SER A 192 15.10 -14.91 -5.70
CA SER A 192 15.88 -14.68 -6.91
C SER A 192 15.43 -13.44 -7.69
N LEU A 193 14.19 -12.98 -7.55
CA LEU A 193 13.74 -11.73 -8.17
C LEU A 193 14.44 -10.50 -7.58
N LEU A 194 14.87 -10.55 -6.31
CA LEU A 194 15.48 -9.41 -5.62
C LEU A 194 16.80 -9.00 -6.27
N SER A 195 17.59 -9.93 -6.79
CA SER A 195 18.86 -9.62 -7.49
C SER A 195 18.66 -8.97 -8.86
N HIS A 196 17.41 -8.91 -9.35
CA HIS A 196 17.06 -8.26 -10.62
C HIS A 196 16.26 -6.96 -10.40
N MET A 197 16.11 -6.52 -9.16
CA MET A 197 15.49 -5.23 -8.85
C MET A 197 16.45 -4.09 -9.10
N ARG A 198 15.93 -3.00 -9.66
CA ARG A 198 16.64 -1.74 -9.83
C ARG A 198 15.86 -0.61 -9.19
N VAL A 199 16.58 0.27 -8.47
CA VAL A 199 16.02 1.54 -8.01
C VAL A 199 16.02 2.48 -9.22
N LEU A 200 14.85 3.02 -9.57
CA LEU A 200 14.77 4.02 -10.63
C LEU A 200 15.31 5.35 -10.12
N THR A 201 15.70 6.25 -11.03
CA THR A 201 16.23 7.56 -10.66
C THR A 201 15.27 8.27 -9.72
N LEU A 202 15.77 8.63 -8.53
CA LEU A 202 14.99 9.29 -7.49
C LEU A 202 15.23 10.80 -7.54
N PRO A 203 14.19 11.62 -7.29
CA PRO A 203 14.39 13.02 -6.99
C PRO A 203 15.09 13.18 -5.64
N ALA A 204 15.50 14.40 -5.31
CA ALA A 204 16.05 14.71 -3.99
C ALA A 204 14.99 14.48 -2.90
N GLN A 205 15.43 14.01 -1.72
CA GLN A 205 14.56 13.98 -0.54
C GLN A 205 14.16 15.39 -0.14
N ALA A 206 12.92 15.55 0.32
CA ALA A 206 12.41 16.80 0.85
C ALA A 206 12.05 16.64 2.33
N PRO A 207 12.28 17.66 3.18
CA PRO A 207 11.74 17.63 4.54
C PRO A 207 10.22 17.59 4.50
N TRP A 208 9.62 16.76 5.35
CA TRP A 208 8.16 16.69 5.48
C TRP A 208 7.66 17.61 6.59
N HIS A 209 6.59 18.35 6.28
CA HIS A 209 5.81 19.12 7.23
C HIS A 209 4.33 18.78 7.01
N GLY A 210 3.68 18.16 8.00
CA GLY A 210 2.29 17.74 7.89
C GLY A 210 1.31 18.92 7.87
N PHE A 211 0.32 18.86 6.99
CA PHE A 211 -0.81 19.79 6.98
C PHE A 211 -2.08 19.10 6.48
N LEU A 212 -3.24 19.54 6.96
CA LEU A 212 -4.52 18.99 6.53
C LEU A 212 -4.97 19.66 5.23
N VAL A 213 -5.38 18.82 4.27
CA VAL A 213 -5.99 19.27 3.03
C VAL A 213 -7.46 18.90 3.08
N PRO A 214 -8.38 19.87 3.08
CA PRO A 214 -9.80 19.58 3.01
C PRO A 214 -10.13 18.77 1.76
N THR A 215 -10.93 17.72 1.92
CA THR A 215 -11.46 16.94 0.80
C THR A 215 -12.99 16.89 0.89
N PRO A 216 -13.70 16.62 -0.21
CA PRO A 216 -15.15 16.34 -0.15
C PRO A 216 -15.50 15.15 0.76
N CYS A 217 -14.52 14.29 1.06
CA CYS A 217 -14.67 13.06 1.84
C CYS A 217 -14.37 13.24 3.33
N ALA A 218 -13.60 14.27 3.70
CA ALA A 218 -13.29 14.64 5.07
C ALA A 218 -13.45 16.15 5.26
N VAL A 219 -14.55 16.54 5.92
CA VAL A 219 -14.74 17.91 6.44
C VAL A 219 -14.17 17.98 7.85
N LEU A 220 -13.28 18.95 8.07
CA LEU A 220 -12.73 19.26 9.40
C LEU A 220 -13.90 19.68 10.30
N SER A 221 -14.20 18.86 11.32
CA SER A 221 -15.16 19.18 12.38
C SER A 221 -14.44 19.62 13.65
#